data_AF-A0A1M7LHB9-F1
#
_entry.id   AF-A0A1M7LHB9-F1
#
_cell.length_a   1.000
_cell.length_b   1.000
_cell.length_c   1.000
_cell.angle_alpha   90.00
_cell.angle_beta   90.00
_cell.angle_gamma   90.00
#
_symmetry.space_group_name_H-M   'P 1'
#
loop_
_entity.id
_entity.type
_entity.pdbx_description
1 polymer ?
#
loop_
_entity_poly.entity_id
_entity_poly.type
_entity_poly.pdbx_seq_one_letter_code
_entity_poly.pdbx_strand_id
1 'polypeptide(L)'
;MGVLRTVANFVFGMECLGCGSSSERLDPWLCPACAAELVRESCAPKFPNEDAFCLFPMRPLTRKLVHALKYRNIPGLASYLVRHSSAVKQGMVAQELLMLAQPLYFVPVPLHRARYRERGYNQAELLAAALATATGGKVCRWLKRKTFVVSQTKLSKEERELNVAGAFVANFPREMPTRGTVVVVDDVFTTGATTSSCMASFGAEFPLPLKVCTLIYDEPASAAADFAADCRAFYK
;
A
#
# COMPACT_ATOMS: atom_id res chain seq x y z
N MET A 1 23.88 14.93 -7.45
CA MET A 1 23.69 13.94 -8.53
C MET A 1 22.37 14.16 -9.27
N GLY A 2 22.19 15.33 -9.91
CA GLY A 2 20.91 15.70 -10.55
C GLY A 2 21.04 15.96 -12.05
N VAL A 3 21.98 16.83 -12.43
CA VAL A 3 22.09 17.33 -13.81
C VAL A 3 22.48 16.24 -14.81
N LEU A 4 23.49 15.41 -14.49
CA LEU A 4 23.94 14.32 -15.38
C LEU A 4 22.85 13.28 -15.66
N ARG A 5 22.01 12.96 -14.67
CA ARG A 5 20.89 12.01 -14.84
C ARG A 5 19.74 12.64 -15.62
N THR A 6 19.46 13.92 -15.40
CA THR A 6 18.47 14.66 -16.19
C THR A 6 18.89 14.78 -17.65
N VAL A 7 20.17 15.08 -17.92
CA VAL A 7 20.72 15.14 -19.28
C VAL A 7 20.77 13.74 -19.92
N ALA A 8 21.15 12.69 -19.18
CA ALA A 8 21.11 11.32 -19.68
C ALA A 8 19.67 10.85 -19.99
N ASN A 9 18.69 11.16 -19.13
CA ASN A 9 17.28 10.87 -19.39
C ASN A 9 16.72 11.64 -20.61
N PHE A 10 17.27 12.83 -20.88
CA PHE A 10 16.91 13.64 -22.05
C PHE A 10 17.50 13.07 -23.35
N VAL A 11 18.74 12.55 -23.31
CA VAL A 11 19.46 12.02 -24.48
C VAL A 11 19.12 10.56 -24.78
N PHE A 12 18.86 9.73 -23.76
CA PHE A 12 18.66 8.28 -23.91
C PHE A 12 17.21 7.82 -23.63
N GLY A 13 16.28 8.73 -23.35
CA GLY A 13 14.93 8.40 -22.89
C GLY A 13 14.86 8.09 -21.40
N MET A 14 13.65 8.14 -20.81
CA MET A 14 13.46 7.75 -19.42
C MET A 14 13.49 6.22 -19.26
N GLU A 15 14.05 5.73 -18.15
CA GLU A 15 14.06 4.31 -17.83
C GLU A 15 12.69 3.84 -17.33
N CYS A 16 12.20 2.72 -17.88
CA CYS A 16 11.00 2.04 -17.39
C CYS A 16 11.22 1.52 -15.96
N LEU A 17 10.31 1.83 -15.03
CA LEU A 17 10.38 1.35 -13.64
C LEU A 17 10.25 -0.18 -13.51
N GLY A 18 9.68 -0.85 -14.51
CA GLY A 18 9.50 -2.30 -14.54
C GLY A 18 10.72 -3.06 -15.04
N CYS A 19 11.10 -2.87 -16.31
CA CYS A 19 12.20 -3.59 -16.94
C CYS A 19 13.57 -2.91 -16.80
N GLY A 20 13.62 -1.61 -16.48
CA GLY A 20 14.86 -0.82 -16.43
C GLY A 20 15.40 -0.39 -17.80
N SER A 21 14.77 -0.82 -18.90
CA SER A 21 15.17 -0.40 -20.25
C SER A 21 14.74 1.04 -20.53
N SER A 22 15.57 1.78 -21.26
CA SER A 22 15.20 3.08 -21.80
C SER A 22 14.07 2.96 -22.81
N SER A 23 13.10 3.88 -22.73
CA SER A 23 11.99 3.93 -23.69
C SER A 23 11.53 5.37 -23.89
N GLU A 24 11.22 5.72 -25.14
CA GLU A 24 10.63 7.02 -25.48
C GLU A 24 9.11 7.05 -25.25
N ARG A 25 8.48 5.88 -25.04
CA ARG A 25 7.02 5.72 -24.92
C ARG A 25 6.60 5.25 -23.53
N LEU A 26 7.11 5.89 -22.49
CA LEU A 26 6.64 5.62 -21.13
C LEU A 26 5.25 6.21 -20.91
N ASP A 27 4.39 5.48 -20.20
CA ASP A 27 3.10 5.97 -19.70
C ASP A 27 3.08 5.92 -18.16
N PRO A 28 3.26 7.05 -17.50
CA PRO A 28 4.45 7.89 -17.67
C PRO A 28 5.72 7.21 -17.10
N TRP A 29 5.60 6.06 -16.42
CA TRP A 29 6.71 5.34 -15.77
C TRP A 29 7.00 3.96 -16.34
N LEU A 30 6.07 3.38 -17.09
CA LEU A 30 6.19 2.03 -17.65
C LEU A 30 6.23 2.09 -19.17
N CYS A 31 7.09 1.28 -19.77
CA CYS A 31 7.04 1.04 -21.22
C CYS A 31 5.77 0.26 -21.57
N PRO A 32 5.35 0.22 -22.85
CA PRO A 32 4.09 -0.42 -23.24
C PRO A 32 3.99 -1.89 -22.83
N ALA A 33 5.09 -2.63 -22.87
CA ALA A 33 5.13 -4.03 -22.46
C ALA A 33 4.87 -4.20 -20.94
N CYS A 34 5.54 -3.42 -20.10
CA CYS A 34 5.33 -3.46 -18.65
C CYS A 34 3.95 -2.90 -18.25
N ALA A 35 3.44 -1.88 -18.94
CA ALA A 35 2.09 -1.38 -18.70
C ALA A 35 1.03 -2.45 -19.03
N ALA A 36 1.19 -3.16 -20.14
CA ALA A 36 0.32 -4.29 -20.49
C ALA A 36 0.43 -5.45 -19.50
N GLU A 37 1.64 -5.74 -19.00
CA GLU A 37 1.85 -6.73 -17.95
C GLU A 37 1.14 -6.32 -16.64
N LEU A 38 1.27 -5.07 -16.21
CA LEU A 38 0.59 -4.56 -15.02
C LEU A 38 -0.93 -4.74 -15.12
N VAL A 39 -1.51 -4.45 -16.29
CA VAL A 39 -2.95 -4.66 -16.53
C VAL A 39 -3.31 -6.15 -16.43
N ARG A 40 -2.50 -7.06 -16.99
CA ARG A 40 -2.76 -8.51 -16.85
C ARG A 40 -2.72 -8.95 -15.40
N GLU A 41 -1.76 -8.47 -14.62
CA GLU A 41 -1.66 -8.80 -13.19
C GLU A 41 -2.83 -8.23 -12.38
N SER A 42 -3.42 -7.11 -12.83
CA SER A 42 -4.63 -6.54 -12.21
C SER A 42 -5.85 -7.46 -12.33
N CYS A 43 -5.89 -8.34 -13.32
CA CYS A 43 -7.00 -9.29 -13.51
C CYS A 43 -6.96 -10.49 -12.54
N ALA A 44 -5.90 -10.62 -11.74
CA ALA A 44 -5.73 -11.69 -10.76
C ALA A 44 -5.55 -11.14 -9.34
N PRO A 45 -6.49 -10.32 -8.82
CA PRO A 45 -6.42 -9.83 -7.45
C PRO A 45 -6.43 -10.99 -6.46
N LYS A 46 -5.94 -10.74 -5.24
CA LYS A 46 -5.90 -11.73 -4.17
C LYS A 46 -6.84 -11.33 -3.05
N PHE A 47 -7.56 -12.31 -2.50
CA PHE A 47 -8.44 -12.15 -1.35
C PHE A 47 -7.89 -13.05 -0.23
N PRO A 48 -6.99 -12.56 0.63
CA PRO A 48 -6.37 -13.37 1.68
C PRO A 48 -7.38 -13.91 2.70
N ASN A 49 -8.49 -13.20 2.89
CA ASN A 49 -9.63 -13.58 3.70
C ASN A 49 -10.87 -12.77 3.24
N GLU A 50 -12.02 -13.00 3.89
CA GLU A 50 -13.30 -12.36 3.56
C GLU A 50 -13.31 -10.83 3.75
N ASP A 51 -12.40 -10.30 4.56
CA ASP A 51 -12.31 -8.87 4.87
C ASP A 51 -11.21 -8.14 4.12
N ALA A 52 -10.37 -8.85 3.37
CA ALA A 52 -9.19 -8.30 2.74
C ALA A 52 -9.16 -8.55 1.24
N PHE A 53 -8.91 -7.49 0.47
CA PHE A 53 -8.66 -7.56 -0.96
C PHE A 53 -7.36 -6.84 -1.32
N CYS A 54 -6.61 -7.46 -2.23
CA CYS A 54 -5.31 -6.98 -2.69
C CYS A 54 -5.38 -6.68 -4.19
N LEU A 55 -4.93 -5.48 -4.56
CA LEU A 55 -5.09 -4.93 -5.90
C LEU A 55 -4.31 -5.71 -6.96
N PHE A 56 -3.17 -6.27 -6.58
CA PHE A 56 -2.29 -7.07 -7.42
C PHE A 56 -1.70 -8.28 -6.67
N PRO A 57 -1.29 -9.34 -7.37
CA PRO A 57 -0.44 -10.39 -6.81
C PRO A 57 1.01 -9.89 -6.66
N MET A 58 1.78 -10.51 -5.76
CA MET A 58 3.23 -10.32 -5.68
C MET A 58 3.92 -11.00 -6.87
N ARG A 59 4.34 -10.20 -7.85
CA ARG A 59 5.08 -10.61 -9.05
C ARG A 59 6.30 -9.71 -9.24
N PRO A 60 7.28 -10.08 -10.08
CA PRO A 60 8.48 -9.28 -10.28
C PRO A 60 8.22 -7.81 -10.62
N LEU A 61 7.25 -7.53 -11.50
CA LEU A 61 6.88 -6.17 -11.87
C LEU A 61 6.24 -5.40 -10.69
N THR A 62 5.20 -5.96 -10.07
CA THR A 62 4.47 -5.29 -8.98
C THR A 62 5.35 -5.07 -7.76
N ARG A 63 6.23 -6.03 -7.44
CA ARG A 63 7.27 -5.89 -6.40
C ARG A 63 8.18 -4.69 -6.66
N LYS A 64 8.69 -4.55 -7.89
CA LYS A 64 9.55 -3.42 -8.28
C LYS A 64 8.80 -2.08 -8.16
N LEU A 65 7.52 -2.05 -8.52
CA LEU A 65 6.71 -0.85 -8.43
C LEU A 65 6.38 -0.46 -6.99
N VAL A 66 6.09 -1.42 -6.10
CA VAL A 66 5.96 -1.16 -4.66
C VAL A 66 7.26 -0.67 -4.07
N HIS A 67 8.40 -1.28 -4.44
CA HIS A 67 9.71 -0.79 -4.02
C HIS A 67 9.98 0.63 -4.51
N ALA A 68 9.66 0.95 -5.78
CA ALA A 68 9.78 2.30 -6.31
C ALA A 68 8.88 3.29 -5.56
N LEU A 69 7.64 2.89 -5.23
CA LEU A 69 6.72 3.71 -4.43
C LEU A 69 7.24 3.95 -3.01
N LYS A 70 8.00 3.02 -2.42
CA LYS A 70 8.59 3.18 -1.08
C LYS A 70 9.81 4.08 -1.07
N TYR A 71 10.66 4.02 -2.11
CA TYR A 71 12.04 4.52 -2.00
C TYR A 71 12.49 5.46 -3.13
N ARG A 72 11.73 5.63 -4.22
CA ARG A 72 12.11 6.55 -5.32
C ARG A 72 11.48 7.94 -5.22
N ASN A 73 10.72 8.22 -4.17
CA ASN A 73 10.02 9.49 -3.94
C ASN A 73 9.13 9.91 -5.13
N ILE A 74 8.30 8.99 -5.64
CA ILE A 74 7.42 9.21 -6.80
C ILE A 74 5.96 9.09 -6.33
N PRO A 75 5.37 10.13 -5.71
CA PRO A 75 4.04 10.03 -5.12
C PRO A 75 2.94 9.76 -6.17
N GLY A 76 3.11 10.25 -7.40
CA GLY A 76 2.19 10.00 -8.52
C GLY A 76 2.05 8.52 -8.88
N LEU A 77 3.02 7.67 -8.51
CA LEU A 77 2.98 6.24 -8.79
C LEU A 77 1.82 5.55 -8.06
N ALA A 78 1.39 6.05 -6.89
CA ALA A 78 0.23 5.49 -6.19
C ALA A 78 -1.07 5.62 -7.01
N SER A 79 -1.33 6.82 -7.56
CA SER A 79 -2.50 7.06 -8.41
C SER A 79 -2.47 6.23 -9.69
N TYR A 80 -1.28 6.08 -10.27
CA TYR A 80 -1.07 5.23 -11.44
C TYR A 80 -1.39 3.77 -11.13
N LEU A 81 -0.83 3.22 -10.06
CA LEU A 81 -1.07 1.84 -9.66
C LEU A 81 -2.54 1.58 -9.40
N VAL A 82 -3.24 2.49 -8.71
CA VAL A 82 -4.69 2.34 -8.47
C VAL A 82 -5.46 2.39 -9.79
N ARG A 83 -5.14 3.32 -10.71
CA ARG A 83 -5.80 3.43 -12.03
C ARG A 83 -5.65 2.19 -12.90
N HIS A 84 -4.53 1.48 -12.77
CA HIS A 84 -4.25 0.24 -13.49
C HIS A 84 -4.55 -1.02 -12.66
N SER A 85 -5.24 -0.89 -11.52
CA SER A 85 -5.56 -2.01 -10.65
C SER A 85 -6.98 -2.53 -10.83
N SER A 86 -7.26 -3.69 -10.21
CA SER A 86 -8.59 -4.28 -10.10
C SER A 86 -9.64 -3.39 -9.42
N ALA A 87 -9.24 -2.32 -8.71
CA ALA A 87 -10.17 -1.38 -8.10
C ALA A 87 -10.79 -0.38 -9.09
N VAL A 88 -10.21 -0.23 -10.29
CA VAL A 88 -10.65 0.76 -11.27
C VAL A 88 -10.67 0.10 -12.66
N LYS A 89 -11.89 -0.13 -13.20
CA LYS A 89 -12.26 -0.80 -14.47
C LYS A 89 -12.68 -2.27 -14.32
N GLN A 90 -13.98 -2.53 -14.16
CA GLN A 90 -14.64 -3.86 -14.30
C GLN A 90 -13.90 -5.04 -13.62
N GLY A 91 -12.99 -4.76 -12.69
CA GLY A 91 -12.19 -5.74 -11.99
C GLY A 91 -12.96 -6.28 -10.81
N MET A 92 -12.58 -7.47 -10.36
CA MET A 92 -13.26 -8.15 -9.25
C MET A 92 -13.29 -7.28 -7.98
N VAL A 93 -12.23 -6.52 -7.70
CA VAL A 93 -12.18 -5.60 -6.53
C VAL A 93 -13.09 -4.39 -6.71
N ALA A 94 -13.20 -3.83 -7.92
CA ALA A 94 -14.15 -2.76 -8.18
C ALA A 94 -15.60 -3.21 -7.90
N GLN A 95 -15.94 -4.44 -8.29
CA GLN A 95 -17.25 -5.02 -8.00
C GLN A 95 -17.45 -5.21 -6.49
N GLU A 96 -16.44 -5.73 -5.79
CA GLU A 96 -16.47 -5.85 -4.32
C GLU A 96 -16.74 -4.49 -3.65
N LEU A 97 -15.98 -3.46 -4.02
CA LEU A 97 -16.12 -2.10 -3.49
C LEU A 97 -17.51 -1.49 -3.76
N LEU A 98 -18.13 -1.83 -4.88
CA LEU A 98 -19.49 -1.39 -5.23
C LEU A 98 -20.58 -2.09 -4.40
N MET A 99 -20.33 -3.33 -3.96
CA MET A 99 -21.27 -4.09 -3.12
C MET A 99 -21.24 -3.66 -1.65
N LEU A 100 -20.18 -2.95 -1.22
CA LEU A 100 -20.08 -2.42 0.14
C LEU A 100 -21.04 -1.26 0.39
N ALA A 101 -21.41 -1.07 1.67
CA ALA A 101 -22.27 0.01 2.09
C ALA A 101 -21.60 1.38 1.86
N GLN A 102 -22.29 2.26 1.14
CA GLN A 102 -21.78 3.58 0.80
C GLN A 102 -22.10 4.62 1.89
N PRO A 103 -21.24 5.65 2.08
CA PRO A 103 -19.99 5.89 1.37
C PRO A 103 -18.82 5.05 1.93
N LEU A 104 -17.76 4.91 1.13
CA LEU A 104 -16.51 4.30 1.57
C LEU A 104 -15.62 5.30 2.30
N TYR A 105 -15.10 4.91 3.47
CA TYR A 105 -14.11 5.65 4.25
C TYR A 105 -12.76 4.94 4.19
N PHE A 106 -11.85 5.44 3.37
CA PHE A 106 -10.49 4.90 3.25
C PHE A 106 -9.62 5.42 4.40
N VAL A 107 -9.20 4.52 5.28
CA VAL A 107 -8.40 4.82 6.46
C VAL A 107 -6.97 4.33 6.22
N PRO A 108 -6.01 5.21 5.92
CA PRO A 108 -4.64 4.79 5.66
C PRO A 108 -3.95 4.33 6.95
N VAL A 109 -3.23 3.22 6.87
CA VAL A 109 -2.38 2.75 7.97
C VAL A 109 -1.30 3.81 8.28
N PRO A 110 -1.20 4.30 9.53
CA PRO A 110 -0.23 5.34 9.85
C PRO A 110 1.21 4.80 9.83
N LEU A 111 2.08 5.52 9.11
CA LEU A 111 3.50 5.21 9.05
C LEU A 111 4.24 5.70 10.31
N HIS A 112 5.28 4.98 10.72
CA HIS A 112 6.15 5.43 11.80
C HIS A 112 6.94 6.70 11.40
N ARG A 113 7.13 7.66 12.32
CA ARG A 113 7.79 8.95 12.05
C ARG A 113 9.18 8.81 11.42
N ALA A 114 9.97 7.81 11.82
CA ALA A 114 11.28 7.55 11.22
C ALA A 114 11.16 7.17 9.74
N ARG A 115 10.22 6.26 9.40
CA ARG A 115 9.96 5.86 8.00
C ARG A 115 9.33 6.99 7.18
N TYR A 116 8.51 7.84 7.80
CA TYR A 116 7.99 9.03 7.12
C TYR A 116 9.12 10.00 6.73
N ARG A 117 10.08 10.25 7.64
CA ARG A 117 11.26 11.08 7.34
C ARG A 117 12.14 10.47 6.25
N GLU A 118 12.34 9.17 6.27
CA GLU A 118 13.12 8.43 5.27
C GLU A 118 12.47 8.46 3.89
N ARG A 119 11.16 8.21 3.82
CA ARG A 119 10.43 8.02 2.56
C ARG A 119 9.80 9.30 2.01
N GLY A 120 9.73 10.37 2.79
CA GLY A 120 9.10 11.65 2.45
C GLY A 120 7.58 11.67 2.52
N TYR A 121 6.91 10.52 2.37
CA TYR A 121 5.45 10.39 2.44
C TYR A 121 4.98 9.04 3.00
N ASN A 122 3.69 8.98 3.36
CA ASN A 122 3.00 7.74 3.72
C ASN A 122 2.35 7.11 2.48
N GLN A 123 2.85 5.95 2.05
CA GLN A 123 2.36 5.23 0.86
C GLN A 123 0.87 4.90 0.98
N ALA A 124 0.44 4.48 2.17
CA ALA A 124 -0.96 4.15 2.45
C ALA A 124 -1.88 5.37 2.27
N GLU A 125 -1.43 6.58 2.64
CA GLU A 125 -2.20 7.81 2.44
C GLU A 125 -2.38 8.14 0.95
N LEU A 126 -1.34 7.96 0.14
CA LEU A 126 -1.41 8.19 -1.29
C LEU A 126 -2.34 7.17 -1.98
N LEU A 127 -2.27 5.90 -1.57
CA LEU A 127 -3.17 4.86 -2.07
C LEU A 127 -4.62 5.13 -1.66
N ALA A 128 -4.86 5.49 -0.40
CA ALA A 128 -6.20 5.85 0.10
C ALA A 128 -6.79 7.03 -0.68
N ALA A 129 -5.99 8.07 -0.96
CA ALA A 129 -6.44 9.22 -1.75
C ALA A 129 -6.77 8.83 -3.20
N ALA A 130 -5.95 7.99 -3.82
CA ALA A 130 -6.21 7.49 -5.16
C ALA A 130 -7.47 6.62 -5.23
N LEU A 131 -7.69 5.74 -4.25
CA LEU A 131 -8.90 4.92 -4.14
C LEU A 131 -10.14 5.78 -3.92
N ALA A 132 -10.10 6.73 -2.97
CA ALA A 132 -11.19 7.67 -2.72
C ALA A 132 -11.59 8.45 -3.98
N THR A 133 -10.60 8.91 -4.75
CA THR A 133 -10.84 9.59 -6.03
C THR A 133 -11.51 8.67 -7.04
N ALA A 134 -11.09 7.41 -7.11
CA ALA A 134 -11.60 6.47 -8.11
C ALA A 134 -13.00 5.92 -7.79
N THR A 135 -13.37 5.84 -6.51
CA THR A 135 -14.66 5.26 -6.06
C THR A 135 -15.66 6.29 -5.55
N GLY A 136 -15.28 7.56 -5.45
CA GLY A 136 -16.10 8.60 -4.84
C GLY A 136 -16.17 8.53 -3.31
N GLY A 137 -15.24 7.82 -2.68
CA GLY A 137 -15.13 7.71 -1.21
C GLY A 137 -14.43 8.90 -0.55
N LYS A 138 -14.10 8.75 0.74
CA LYS A 138 -13.42 9.77 1.55
C LYS A 138 -12.18 9.21 2.23
N VAL A 139 -11.12 10.00 2.32
CA VAL A 139 -9.95 9.64 3.13
C VAL A 139 -10.15 10.10 4.57
N CYS A 140 -9.96 9.19 5.53
CA CYS A 140 -10.21 9.44 6.95
C CYS A 140 -9.01 9.03 7.80
N ARG A 141 -8.39 9.97 8.52
CA ARG A 141 -7.26 9.69 9.43
C ARG A 141 -7.73 9.22 10.81
N TRP A 142 -8.50 8.13 10.82
CA TRP A 142 -9.11 7.54 12.03
C TRP A 142 -8.18 6.61 12.80
N LEU A 143 -6.93 6.48 12.36
CA LEU A 143 -5.89 5.74 13.06
C LEU A 143 -4.72 6.67 13.38
N LYS A 144 -4.11 6.44 14.53
CA LYS A 144 -2.79 6.96 14.90
C LYS A 144 -1.89 5.81 15.31
N ARG A 145 -0.63 5.86 14.93
CA ARG A 145 0.38 4.93 15.43
C ARG A 145 0.95 5.48 16.73
N LYS A 146 0.97 4.68 17.79
CA LYS A 146 1.67 4.99 19.03
C LYS A 146 3.16 5.07 18.73
N THR A 147 3.82 6.12 19.20
CA THR A 147 5.29 6.22 19.16
C THR A 147 5.83 5.40 20.33
N PHE A 148 6.17 4.14 20.10
CA PHE A 148 7.00 3.40 21.05
C PHE A 148 8.47 3.68 20.74
N VAL A 149 9.12 4.45 21.61
CA VAL A 149 10.58 4.59 21.65
C VAL A 149 11.08 3.62 22.71
N VAL A 150 11.38 2.38 22.32
CA VAL A 150 12.27 1.52 23.11
C VAL A 150 13.25 0.85 22.16
N SER A 151 14.53 1.00 22.48
CA SER A 151 15.70 0.67 21.67
C SER A 151 15.73 -0.77 21.18
N GLN A 152 16.15 -0.92 19.92
CA GLN A 152 16.47 -2.19 19.29
C GLN A 152 17.69 -2.84 19.95
N THR A 153 17.48 -3.96 20.64
CA THR A 153 18.37 -5.14 20.54
C THR A 153 17.63 -6.35 21.11
N LYS A 154 17.38 -7.35 20.26
CA LYS A 154 16.77 -8.66 20.56
C LYS A 154 15.26 -8.65 20.85
N LEU A 155 14.44 -8.53 19.79
CA LEU A 155 13.03 -8.94 19.89
C LEU A 155 12.79 -10.18 19.01
N SER A 156 12.24 -11.24 19.61
CA SER A 156 11.86 -12.50 18.98
C SER A 156 10.69 -12.31 18.00
N LYS A 157 10.32 -13.38 17.28
CA LYS A 157 9.15 -13.37 16.40
C LYS A 157 7.86 -13.10 17.18
N GLU A 158 7.71 -13.69 18.38
CA GLU A 158 6.55 -13.43 19.25
C GLU A 158 6.51 -11.97 19.73
N GLU A 159 7.67 -11.38 20.04
CA GLU A 159 7.73 -9.98 20.46
C GLU A 159 7.42 -9.01 19.31
N ARG A 160 7.62 -9.39 18.05
CA ARG A 160 7.14 -8.61 16.89
C ARG A 160 5.63 -8.65 16.75
N GLU A 161 5.02 -9.80 17.00
CA GLU A 161 3.57 -9.98 16.96
C GLU A 161 2.89 -9.18 18.10
N LEU A 162 3.48 -9.22 19.30
CA LEU A 162 3.05 -8.40 20.45
C LEU A 162 3.31 -6.90 20.27
N ASN A 163 4.40 -6.50 19.61
CA ASN A 163 4.67 -5.08 19.33
C ASN A 163 3.74 -4.48 18.27
N VAL A 164 3.16 -5.30 17.39
CA VAL A 164 2.11 -4.83 16.48
C VAL A 164 0.78 -4.74 17.23
N ALA A 165 0.46 -5.69 18.12
CA ALA A 165 -0.72 -5.66 18.97
C ALA A 165 -0.73 -4.41 19.87
N GLY A 166 -1.50 -3.39 19.47
CA GLY A 166 -1.60 -2.14 20.21
C GLY A 166 -0.63 -1.04 19.76
N ALA A 167 0.06 -1.23 18.63
CA ALA A 167 0.82 -0.17 17.96
C ALA A 167 -0.07 0.95 17.40
N PHE A 168 -1.36 0.70 17.25
CA PHE A 168 -2.33 1.63 16.68
C PHE A 168 -3.43 1.96 17.70
N VAL A 169 -3.95 3.17 17.59
CA VAL A 169 -5.13 3.64 18.34
C VAL A 169 -6.10 4.31 17.39
N ALA A 170 -7.39 4.13 17.66
CA ALA A 170 -8.43 4.92 17.03
C ALA A 170 -8.24 6.42 17.31
N ASN A 171 -8.57 7.22 16.31
CA ASN A 171 -8.54 8.67 16.33
C ASN A 171 -9.80 9.20 15.64
N PHE A 172 -10.94 8.88 16.24
CA PHE A 172 -12.24 9.21 15.67
C PHE A 172 -12.56 10.71 15.76
N PRO A 173 -13.30 11.26 14.78
CA PRO A 173 -13.94 12.58 14.93
C PRO A 173 -14.96 12.56 16.08
N ARG A 174 -15.36 13.74 16.55
CA ARG A 174 -16.43 13.87 17.57
C ARG A 174 -17.74 13.25 17.11
N GLU A 175 -18.07 13.46 15.84
CA GLU A 175 -19.26 12.90 15.21
C GLU A 175 -18.83 11.83 14.21
N MET A 176 -19.17 10.58 14.54
CA MET A 176 -18.94 9.45 13.66
C MET A 176 -20.06 9.33 12.63
N PRO A 177 -19.76 8.95 11.39
CA PRO A 177 -20.81 8.60 10.44
C PRO A 177 -21.64 7.41 10.91
N THR A 178 -22.94 7.46 10.63
CA THR A 178 -23.91 6.42 11.00
C THR A 178 -24.09 5.33 9.94
N ARG A 179 -23.50 5.51 8.75
CA ARG A 179 -23.54 4.55 7.64
C ARG A 179 -22.26 4.60 6.81
N GLY A 180 -22.04 3.53 6.07
CA GLY A 180 -20.93 3.37 5.13
C GLY A 180 -20.05 2.18 5.50
N THR A 181 -18.89 2.06 4.85
CA THR A 181 -17.91 1.00 5.11
C THR A 181 -16.53 1.62 5.26
N VAL A 182 -15.78 1.16 6.26
CA VAL A 182 -14.41 1.58 6.48
C VAL A 182 -13.46 0.61 5.80
N VAL A 183 -12.54 1.13 5.01
CA VAL A 183 -11.53 0.35 4.31
C VAL A 183 -10.16 0.78 4.82
N VAL A 184 -9.51 -0.06 5.62
CA VAL A 184 -8.13 0.16 6.06
C VAL A 184 -7.19 -0.08 4.88
N VAL A 185 -6.35 0.91 4.55
CA VAL A 185 -5.48 0.87 3.36
C VAL A 185 -4.02 0.73 3.76
N ASP A 186 -3.31 -0.25 3.19
CA ASP A 186 -1.85 -0.42 3.32
C ASP A 186 -1.20 -0.76 1.97
N ASP A 187 0.13 -0.85 1.90
CA ASP A 187 0.83 -1.20 0.66
C ASP A 187 1.03 -2.71 0.47
N VAL A 188 1.31 -3.47 1.53
CA VAL A 188 1.60 -4.91 1.44
C VAL A 188 0.82 -5.68 2.50
N PHE A 189 0.06 -6.69 2.06
CA PHE A 189 -0.51 -7.69 2.95
C PHE A 189 0.41 -8.91 3.00
N THR A 190 1.01 -9.18 4.16
CA THR A 190 1.78 -10.41 4.42
C THR A 190 0.94 -11.40 5.24
N THR A 191 1.13 -11.42 6.56
CA THR A 191 0.34 -12.21 7.51
C THR A 191 -0.96 -11.49 7.91
N GLY A 192 -1.14 -10.24 7.49
CA GLY A 192 -2.24 -9.38 7.95
C GLY A 192 -2.04 -8.80 9.35
N ALA A 193 -0.93 -9.06 10.06
CA ALA A 193 -0.74 -8.60 11.43
C ALA A 193 -0.94 -7.07 11.61
N THR A 194 -0.39 -6.26 10.69
CA THR A 194 -0.54 -4.79 10.72
C THR A 194 -2.00 -4.37 10.56
N THR A 195 -2.68 -4.91 9.55
CA THR A 195 -4.06 -4.55 9.21
C THR A 195 -5.04 -5.08 10.26
N SER A 196 -4.82 -6.28 10.80
CA SER A 196 -5.59 -6.85 11.91
C SER A 196 -5.45 -6.01 13.18
N SER A 197 -4.24 -5.56 13.53
CA SER A 197 -4.08 -4.64 14.67
C SER A 197 -4.73 -3.29 14.43
N CYS A 198 -4.74 -2.79 13.19
CA CYS A 198 -5.45 -1.56 12.86
C CYS A 198 -6.95 -1.74 13.06
N MET A 199 -7.55 -2.81 12.52
CA MET A 199 -8.96 -3.13 12.69
C MET A 199 -9.33 -3.31 14.17
N ALA A 200 -8.53 -4.06 14.93
CA ALA A 200 -8.76 -4.26 16.37
C ALA A 200 -8.79 -2.94 17.16
N SER A 201 -8.02 -1.93 16.74
CA SER A 201 -7.98 -0.63 17.42
C SER A 201 -9.27 0.20 17.29
N PHE A 202 -10.18 -0.19 16.38
CA PHE A 202 -11.51 0.41 16.29
C PHE A 202 -12.46 -0.04 17.41
N GLY A 203 -12.17 -1.19 18.03
CA GLY A 203 -13.00 -1.78 19.08
C GLY A 203 -14.15 -2.65 18.56
N ALA A 204 -14.63 -3.56 19.41
CA ALA A 204 -15.67 -4.52 19.06
C ALA A 204 -17.06 -3.86 18.84
N GLU A 205 -17.30 -2.72 19.46
CA GLU A 205 -18.55 -1.96 19.36
C GLU A 205 -18.57 -0.97 18.18
N PHE A 206 -17.57 -1.01 17.30
CA PHE A 206 -17.50 -0.09 16.18
C PHE A 206 -18.67 -0.32 15.21
N PRO A 207 -19.47 0.72 14.88
CA PRO A 207 -20.78 0.53 14.26
C PRO A 207 -20.75 0.31 12.74
N LEU A 208 -19.60 0.48 12.08
CA LEU A 208 -19.49 0.36 10.63
C LEU A 208 -18.69 -0.90 10.26
N PRO A 209 -19.06 -1.60 9.17
CA PRO A 209 -18.25 -2.69 8.64
C PRO A 209 -16.80 -2.26 8.36
N LEU A 210 -15.86 -3.14 8.66
CA LEU A 210 -14.43 -2.96 8.42
C LEU A 210 -13.98 -3.89 7.30
N LYS A 211 -13.23 -3.35 6.34
CA LYS A 211 -12.53 -4.08 5.28
C LYS A 211 -11.08 -3.60 5.20
N VAL A 212 -10.25 -4.35 4.47
CA VAL A 212 -8.84 -4.08 4.23
C VAL A 212 -8.58 -4.06 2.73
N CYS A 213 -7.88 -3.03 2.27
CA CYS A 213 -7.36 -2.94 0.91
C CYS A 213 -5.84 -2.81 0.96
N THR A 214 -5.11 -3.67 0.25
CA THR A 214 -3.67 -3.47 0.06
C THR A 214 -3.29 -3.48 -1.41
N LEU A 215 -2.12 -2.90 -1.71
CA LEU A 215 -1.64 -2.86 -3.09
C LEU A 215 -1.15 -4.23 -3.58
N ILE A 216 -0.44 -5.00 -2.74
CA ILE A 216 0.02 -6.36 -3.09
C ILE A 216 -0.17 -7.37 -1.95
N TYR A 217 -0.36 -8.63 -2.31
CA TYR A 217 -0.33 -9.77 -1.38
C TYR A 217 1.00 -10.53 -1.46
N ASP A 218 1.71 -10.66 -0.34
CA ASP A 218 2.96 -11.40 -0.18
C ASP A 218 2.74 -12.62 0.72
N GLU A 219 2.95 -13.82 0.18
CA GLU A 219 2.73 -15.04 0.95
C GLU A 219 3.73 -15.14 2.13
N PRO A 220 3.34 -15.70 3.28
CA PRO A 220 4.20 -15.75 4.47
C PRO A 220 5.56 -16.42 4.24
N ALA A 221 5.67 -17.37 3.30
CA ALA A 221 6.92 -18.05 2.97
C ALA A 221 7.92 -17.14 2.25
N SER A 222 7.46 -16.22 1.39
CA SER A 222 8.31 -15.24 0.70
C SER A 222 8.68 -14.05 1.57
N ALA A 223 7.77 -13.61 2.45
CA ALA A 223 8.00 -12.48 3.35
C ALA A 223 9.20 -12.71 4.31
N ALA A 224 9.40 -13.95 4.78
CA ALA A 224 10.51 -14.30 5.65
C ALA A 224 11.88 -14.23 4.93
N ALA A 225 11.92 -14.59 3.65
CA ALA A 225 13.12 -14.53 2.82
C ALA A 225 13.46 -13.08 2.44
N ASP A 226 12.45 -12.27 2.10
CA ASP A 226 12.63 -10.86 1.72
C ASP A 226 12.99 -9.99 2.94
N PHE A 227 12.46 -10.26 4.15
CA PHE A 227 12.90 -9.57 5.37
C PHE A 227 14.41 -9.76 5.64
N ALA A 228 14.92 -10.96 5.40
CA ALA A 228 16.35 -11.26 5.55
C ALA A 228 17.21 -10.57 4.47
N ALA A 229 16.67 -10.39 3.26
CA ALA A 229 17.34 -9.69 2.16
C ALA A 229 17.36 -8.17 2.37
N ASP A 230 16.23 -7.57 2.78
CA ASP A 230 16.13 -6.15 3.09
C ASP A 230 17.06 -5.78 4.24
N CYS A 231 17.13 -6.58 5.32
CA CYS A 231 18.08 -6.35 6.42
C CYS A 231 19.54 -6.35 5.98
N ARG A 232 19.91 -7.11 4.93
CA ARG A 232 21.27 -7.12 4.38
C ARG A 232 21.58 -5.91 3.50
N ALA A 233 20.56 -5.28 2.92
CA ALA A 233 20.72 -4.05 2.13
C ALA A 233 20.86 -2.79 3.01
N PHE A 234 20.44 -2.83 4.29
CA PHE A 234 20.57 -1.71 5.24
C PHE A 234 21.98 -1.51 5.84
N TYR A 235 22.92 -2.44 5.61
CA TYR A 235 24.30 -2.38 6.15
C TYR A 235 25.39 -2.26 5.07
N LYS A 236 25.07 -1.68 3.91
CA LYS A 236 26.07 -1.31 2.89
C LYS A 236 25.94 0.13 2.46
#